data_AF-A0A355BGJ0-F1
#
_entry.id   AF-A0A355BGJ0-F1
#
_cell.length_a   1.000
_cell.length_b   1.000
_cell.length_c   1.000
_cell.angle_alpha   90.00
_cell.angle_beta   90.00
_cell.angle_gamma   90.00
#
_symmetry.space_group_name_H-M   'P 1'
#
loop_
_entity.id
_entity.type
_entity.pdbx_description
1 polymer ?
#
loop_
_entity_poly.entity_id
_entity_poly.type
_entity_poly.pdbx_seq_one_letter_code
_entity_poly.pdbx_strand_id
1 'polypeptide(L)'
;MVTVLAREGDWALVHTAPWKVEEIVHVGWVQESNLGSFDPKDSLEGWTAQPVTVYESKDGEPDFTISRKYDEALRFRIVDSKDDYVWILFGGGGSGWIRKDCISTRNPFVRP
;
A
#
# COMPACT_ATOMS: atom_id res chain seq x y z
N MET A 1 -2.39 -5.55 2.71
CA MET A 1 -1.99 -5.50 4.14
C MET A 1 -2.42 -6.80 4.77
N VAL A 2 -1.54 -7.39 5.56
CA VAL A 2 -1.72 -8.69 6.18
C VAL A 2 -1.60 -8.48 7.68
N THR A 3 -2.62 -8.83 8.46
CA THR A 3 -2.54 -8.77 9.93
C THR A 3 -2.26 -10.17 10.42
N VAL A 4 -1.20 -10.34 11.21
CA VAL A 4 -0.90 -11.62 11.86
C VAL A 4 -1.83 -11.79 13.05
N LEU A 5 -2.64 -12.86 13.02
CA LEU A 5 -3.59 -13.23 14.08
C LEU A 5 -2.98 -14.21 15.09
N ALA A 6 -2.16 -15.15 14.62
CA ALA A 6 -1.50 -16.16 15.44
C ALA A 6 -0.19 -16.63 14.79
N ARG A 7 0.65 -17.31 15.55
CA ARG A 7 1.90 -17.95 15.10
C ARG A 7 1.96 -19.39 15.59
N GLU A 8 2.45 -20.28 14.74
CA GLU A 8 2.70 -21.69 15.07
C GLU A 8 3.93 -22.19 14.30
N GLY A 9 5.05 -22.36 15.01
CA GLY A 9 6.34 -22.65 14.38
C GLY A 9 6.73 -21.56 13.37
N ASP A 10 7.09 -21.97 12.16
CA ASP A 10 7.45 -21.07 11.05
C ASP A 10 6.25 -20.54 10.27
N TRP A 11 5.03 -20.70 10.80
CA TRP A 11 3.80 -20.28 10.15
C TRP A 11 3.11 -19.15 10.91
N ALA A 12 2.61 -18.18 10.14
CA ALA A 12 1.76 -17.10 10.63
C ALA A 12 0.35 -17.28 10.08
N LEU A 13 -0.64 -17.29 10.98
CA LEU A 13 -2.05 -17.18 10.59
C LEU A 13 -2.31 -15.73 10.31
N VAL A 14 -2.75 -15.44 9.10
CA VAL A 14 -2.92 -14.07 8.65
C VAL A 14 -4.33 -13.78 8.17
N HIS A 15 -4.77 -12.55 8.38
CA HIS A 15 -5.97 -12.01 7.75
C HIS A 15 -5.57 -10.94 6.74
N THR A 16 -6.13 -11.01 5.53
CA THR A 16 -6.09 -9.90 4.57
C THR A 16 -7.40 -9.14 4.65
N ALA A 17 -7.37 -7.91 5.15
CA ALA A 17 -8.52 -7.01 5.04
C ALA A 17 -8.28 -6.11 3.84
N PRO A 18 -9.14 -6.13 2.82
CA PRO A 18 -9.25 -4.98 1.95
C PRO A 18 -9.69 -3.79 2.81
N TRP A 19 -9.07 -2.63 2.60
CA TRP A 19 -9.43 -1.38 3.30
C TRP A 19 -10.84 -0.86 2.95
N LYS A 20 -11.61 -1.58 2.12
CA LYS A 20 -13.03 -1.37 1.92
C LYS A 20 -13.80 -2.33 2.83
N VAL A 21 -14.66 -1.72 3.64
CA VAL A 21 -15.82 -2.32 4.28
C VAL A 21 -16.54 -3.21 3.25
N GLU A 22 -16.84 -4.44 3.66
CA GLU A 22 -17.60 -5.52 3.00
C GLU A 22 -16.81 -6.66 2.30
N GLU A 23 -16.58 -7.70 3.14
CA GLU A 23 -16.93 -9.11 2.91
C GLU A 23 -15.94 -10.13 2.36
N ILE A 24 -14.70 -9.78 1.99
CA ILE A 24 -13.70 -10.83 1.73
C ILE A 24 -12.49 -10.68 2.63
N VAL A 25 -12.60 -11.31 3.81
CA VAL A 25 -11.46 -11.60 4.69
C VAL A 25 -10.93 -12.97 4.27
N HIS A 26 -9.76 -13.02 3.64
CA HIS A 26 -9.06 -14.29 3.50
C HIS A 26 -8.24 -14.52 4.76
N VAL A 27 -8.56 -15.61 5.46
CA VAL A 27 -7.79 -16.13 6.59
C VAL A 27 -7.02 -17.35 6.10
N GLY A 28 -5.71 -17.35 6.30
CA GLY A 28 -4.87 -18.46 5.86
C GLY A 28 -3.53 -18.48 6.57
N TRP A 29 -2.86 -19.62 6.53
CA TRP A 29 -1.51 -19.77 7.02
C TRP A 29 -0.50 -19.44 5.92
N VAL A 30 0.50 -18.65 6.25
CA VAL A 30 1.64 -18.32 5.38
C VAL A 30 2.94 -18.59 6.13
N GLN A 31 4.00 -19.01 5.42
CA GLN A 31 5.31 -19.10 6.04
C GLN A 31 5.77 -17.72 6.49
N GLU A 32 6.27 -17.61 7.73
CA GLU A 32 6.71 -16.35 8.33
C GLU A 32 7.86 -15.71 7.54
N SER A 33 8.71 -16.51 6.89
CA SER A 33 9.75 -16.05 5.96
C SER A 33 9.22 -15.30 4.74
N ASN A 34 7.96 -15.50 4.38
CA ASN A 34 7.29 -14.76 3.29
C ASN A 34 6.66 -13.44 3.78
N LEU A 35 6.66 -13.17 5.08
CA LEU A 35 6.20 -11.91 5.64
C LEU A 35 7.36 -10.93 5.73
N GLY A 36 7.24 -9.79 5.03
CA GLY A 36 8.09 -8.64 5.29
C GLY A 36 7.80 -8.07 6.68
N SER A 37 8.85 -7.67 7.40
CA SER A 37 8.72 -6.92 8.64
C SER A 37 8.25 -5.49 8.33
N PHE A 38 7.14 -5.07 8.93
CA PHE A 38 6.63 -3.70 8.79
C PHE A 38 6.21 -3.19 10.16
N ASP A 39 6.85 -2.12 10.65
CA ASP A 39 6.40 -1.40 11.84
C ASP A 39 5.44 -0.28 11.41
N PRO A 40 4.17 -0.27 11.88
CA PRO A 40 3.21 0.78 11.58
C PRO A 40 3.69 2.20 11.89
N LYS A 41 4.63 2.37 12.84
CA LYS A 41 5.19 3.67 13.23
C LYS A 41 6.07 4.31 12.16
N ASP A 42 6.59 3.51 11.23
CA ASP A 42 7.49 3.98 10.18
C ASP A 42 6.74 4.40 8.91
N SER A 43 5.43 4.18 8.84
CA SER A 43 4.63 4.56 7.68
C SER A 43 3.97 5.92 7.82
N LEU A 44 4.33 6.83 6.92
CA LEU A 44 3.62 8.09 6.74
C LEU A 44 2.32 7.82 5.95
N GLU A 45 1.17 8.06 6.57
CA GLU A 45 -0.12 8.09 5.87
C GLU A 45 -0.26 9.39 5.06
N GLY A 46 -0.90 9.31 3.89
CA GLY A 46 -1.12 10.46 3.02
C GLY A 46 -2.28 10.27 2.05
N TRP A 47 -2.49 11.30 1.23
CA TRP A 47 -3.44 11.32 0.13
C TRP A 47 -2.73 11.65 -1.17
N THR A 48 -3.12 11.07 -2.29
CA THR A 48 -2.57 11.49 -3.58
C THR A 48 -3.19 12.80 -4.03
N ALA A 49 -2.40 13.65 -4.68
CA ALA A 49 -2.90 14.69 -5.56
C ALA A 49 -3.61 14.04 -6.77
N GLN A 50 -4.64 14.68 -7.30
CA GLN A 50 -5.42 14.18 -8.44
C GLN A 50 -5.02 14.90 -9.73
N PRO A 51 -4.94 14.19 -10.87
CA PRO A 51 -4.90 12.73 -10.99
C PRO A 51 -3.52 12.16 -10.60
N VAL A 52 -3.46 10.87 -10.30
CA VAL A 52 -2.20 10.16 -10.01
C VAL A 52 -1.97 8.99 -10.95
N THR A 53 -0.72 8.78 -11.35
CA THR A 53 -0.28 7.58 -12.07
C THR A 53 0.49 6.68 -11.12
N VAL A 54 0.08 5.42 -11.05
CA VAL A 54 0.70 4.37 -10.23
C VAL A 54 1.41 3.39 -11.15
N TYR A 55 2.70 3.15 -10.90
CA TYR A 55 3.53 2.21 -11.66
C TYR A 55 3.70 0.90 -10.90
N GLU A 56 3.76 -0.23 -11.62
CA GLU A 56 4.15 -1.51 -11.00
C GLU A 56 5.66 -1.54 -10.67
N SER A 57 6.11 -2.62 -10.03
CA SER A 57 7.52 -2.82 -9.69
C SER A 57 8.19 -3.82 -10.62
N LYS A 58 9.41 -3.50 -11.04
CA LYS A 58 10.33 -4.43 -11.69
C LYS A 58 11.69 -4.29 -11.04
N ASP A 59 12.20 -5.39 -10.48
CA ASP A 59 13.50 -5.43 -9.79
C ASP A 59 13.63 -4.43 -8.62
N GLY A 60 12.52 -4.08 -7.97
CA GLY A 60 12.47 -3.11 -6.88
C GLY A 60 12.35 -1.65 -7.34
N GLU A 61 12.23 -1.41 -8.65
CA GLU A 61 12.10 -0.09 -9.26
C GLU A 61 10.72 0.17 -9.86
N PRO A 62 10.33 1.43 -10.08
CA PRO A 62 9.20 1.76 -10.92
C PRO A 62 9.34 1.18 -12.34
N ASP A 63 8.40 0.32 -12.73
CA ASP A 63 8.27 -0.12 -14.12
C ASP A 63 7.41 0.89 -14.89
N PHE A 64 8.08 1.78 -15.64
CA PHE A 64 7.39 2.79 -16.45
C PHE A 64 6.60 2.23 -17.62
N THR A 65 6.73 0.94 -17.94
CA THR A 65 5.97 0.29 -19.00
C THR A 65 4.60 -0.21 -18.54
N ILE A 66 4.42 -0.44 -17.23
CA ILE A 66 3.18 -0.94 -16.65
C ILE A 66 2.67 0.06 -15.62
N SER A 67 1.60 0.77 -15.96
CA SER A 67 1.00 1.78 -15.09
C SER A 67 -0.51 1.81 -15.16
N ARG A 68 -1.11 2.35 -14.10
CA ARG A 68 -2.54 2.64 -14.03
C ARG A 68 -2.75 4.06 -13.52
N LYS A 69 -3.63 4.80 -14.20
CA LYS A 69 -4.04 6.13 -13.79
C LYS A 69 -5.29 6.05 -12.90
N TYR A 70 -5.29 6.85 -11.84
CA TYR A 70 -6.41 7.05 -10.94
C TYR A 70 -6.77 8.54 -10.95
N ASP A 71 -8.01 8.85 -11.32
CA ASP A 71 -8.50 10.23 -11.33
C ASP A 71 -9.03 10.67 -9.95
N GLU A 72 -9.20 9.73 -9.02
CA GLU A 72 -9.57 9.98 -7.63
C GLU A 72 -8.36 10.03 -6.67
N ALA A 73 -8.55 10.65 -5.52
CA ALA A 73 -7.51 10.76 -4.50
C ALA A 73 -7.45 9.44 -3.74
N LEU A 74 -6.29 8.82 -3.75
CA LEU A 74 -6.06 7.57 -3.04
C LEU A 74 -5.58 7.91 -1.64
N ARG A 75 -6.24 7.37 -0.62
CA ARG A 75 -5.65 7.27 0.72
C ARG A 75 -4.58 6.20 0.67
N PHE A 76 -3.38 6.51 1.14
CA PHE A 76 -2.28 5.57 1.08
C PHE A 76 -1.38 5.60 2.32
N ARG A 77 -0.49 4.60 2.38
CA ARG A 77 0.68 4.54 3.24
C ARG A 77 1.93 4.36 2.40
N ILE A 78 2.99 5.09 2.72
CA ILE A 78 4.32 4.87 2.13
C ILE A 78 4.96 3.68 2.85
N VAL A 79 5.50 2.73 2.10
CA VAL A 79 6.22 1.59 2.67
C VAL A 79 7.61 1.38 2.05
N ASP A 80 7.92 2.07 0.95
CA ASP A 80 9.28 2.16 0.41
C ASP A 80 9.50 3.50 -0.32
N SER A 81 10.75 3.90 -0.53
CA SER A 81 11.10 5.11 -1.26
C SER A 81 12.36 4.91 -2.09
N LYS A 82 12.33 5.41 -3.32
CA LYS A 82 13.46 5.38 -4.23
C LYS A 82 13.47 6.62 -5.11
N ASP A 83 14.58 7.36 -5.11
CA ASP A 83 14.76 8.58 -5.92
C ASP A 83 13.57 9.54 -5.77
N ASP A 84 12.86 9.83 -6.87
CA ASP A 84 11.68 10.70 -6.89
C ASP A 84 10.35 9.97 -6.64
N TYR A 85 10.39 8.68 -6.33
CA TYR A 85 9.23 7.81 -6.19
C TYR A 85 9.09 7.23 -4.78
N VAL A 86 7.85 6.89 -4.43
CA VAL A 86 7.51 6.14 -3.22
C VAL A 86 6.60 4.98 -3.57
N TRP A 87 6.84 3.83 -2.96
CA TRP A 87 5.94 2.69 -3.06
C TRP A 87 4.84 2.87 -2.04
N ILE A 88 3.62 2.97 -2.53
CA ILE A 88 2.45 3.19 -1.71
C ILE A 88 1.57 1.96 -1.68
N LEU A 89 0.91 1.75 -0.53
CA LEU A 89 -0.22 0.86 -0.37
C LEU A 89 -1.48 1.69 -0.25
N PHE A 90 -2.50 1.43 -1.06
CA PHE A 90 -3.74 2.22 -1.06
C PHE A 90 -5.00 1.33 -1.07
N GLY A 91 -6.16 1.96 -0.84
CA GLY A 91 -7.44 1.29 -0.71
C GLY A 91 -7.76 0.35 -1.89
N GLY A 92 -8.43 -0.78 -1.61
CA GLY A 92 -8.75 -1.81 -2.61
C GLY A 92 -7.67 -2.88 -2.80
N GLY A 93 -6.63 -2.89 -1.97
CA GLY A 93 -5.53 -3.85 -2.07
C GLY A 93 -4.49 -3.50 -3.12
N GLY A 94 -4.58 -2.29 -3.69
CA GLY A 94 -3.62 -1.78 -4.66
C GLY A 94 -2.29 -1.38 -4.04
N SER A 95 -1.24 -1.52 -4.83
CA SER A 95 0.10 -1.03 -4.50
C SER A 95 0.80 -0.54 -5.75
N GLY A 96 1.77 0.36 -5.57
CA GLY A 96 2.63 0.76 -6.68
C GLY A 96 3.46 2.01 -6.39
N TRP A 97 4.35 2.34 -7.32
CA TRP A 97 5.17 3.53 -7.26
C TRP A 97 4.38 4.76 -7.71
N ILE A 98 4.45 5.84 -6.96
CA ILE A 98 3.99 7.18 -7.37
C ILE A 98 5.13 8.18 -7.20
N ARG A 99 5.06 9.31 -7.90
CA ARG A 99 6.02 10.40 -7.67
C ARG A 99 5.75 11.08 -6.33
N LYS A 100 6.83 11.49 -5.65
CA LYS A 100 6.77 12.17 -4.34
C LYS A 100 6.02 13.50 -4.38
N ASP A 101 6.03 14.20 -5.52
CA ASP A 101 5.28 15.44 -5.71
C ASP A 101 3.76 15.23 -5.81
N CYS A 102 3.31 13.99 -6.00
CA CYS A 102 1.90 13.62 -5.93
C CYS A 102 1.40 13.37 -4.50
N ILE A 103 2.23 13.57 -3.46
CA ILE A 103 1.85 13.33 -2.06
C ILE A 103 1.25 14.60 -1.45
N SER A 104 0.06 14.46 -0.86
CA SER A 104 -0.60 15.47 -0.03
C SER A 104 -0.77 14.96 1.39
N THR A 105 -0.37 15.76 2.38
CA THR A 105 -0.68 15.52 3.80
C THR A 105 -2.06 16.05 4.19
N ARG A 106 -2.73 16.80 3.31
CA ARG A 106 -4.08 17.33 3.54
C ARG A 106 -5.10 16.36 2.96
N ASN A 107 -6.12 16.03 3.77
CA ASN A 107 -7.25 15.24 3.32
C ASN A 107 -8.11 16.08 2.34
N PRO A 108 -8.18 15.71 1.04
CA PRO A 108 -8.91 16.48 0.05
C PRO A 108 -10.44 16.43 0.24
N PHE A 109 -10.94 15.54 1.08
CA PHE A 109 -12.36 15.38 1.38
C PHE A 109 -12.84 16.25 2.55
N VAL A 110 -11.92 16.91 3.28
CA VAL A 110 -12.26 17.86 4.33
C VAL A 110 -12.24 19.27 3.74
N ARG A 111 -13.42 19.91 3.66
CA ARG A 111 -13.51 21.33 3.26
C ARG A 111 -12.86 22.21 4.35
N PRO A 112 -12.30 23.39 3.98
CA PRO A 112 -11.77 24.35 4.94
C PRO A 112 -12.80 24.73 6.02
#